data_AF-A0A934ZA57-F1
#
_entry.id   AF-A0A934ZA57-F1
#
_cell.length_a   1.000
_cell.length_b   1.000
_cell.length_c   1.000
_cell.angle_alpha   90.00
_cell.angle_beta   90.00
_cell.angle_gamma   90.00
#
_symmetry.space_group_name_H-M   'P 1'
#
loop_
_entity.id
_entity.type
_entity.pdbx_description
1 polymer ?
#
loop_
_entity_poly.entity_id
_entity_poly.type
_entity_poly.pdbx_seq_one_letter_code
_entity_poly.pdbx_strand_id
1 'polypeptide(L)'
;MAAPHTLTIEYGDDVLLSVGLSAEQFAREAKFLLAARLYELGRLTAGQAAGLAAIGRVEFFGRLAAVGVNMVNLRPEDADDEIRFGRGG
;
A
#
# COMPACT_ATOMS: atom_id res chain seq x y z
N MET A 1 8.66 -11.25 -18.59
CA MET A 1 7.77 -11.08 -17.42
C MET A 1 8.38 -11.85 -16.27
N ALA A 2 8.55 -11.24 -15.10
CA ALA A 2 9.03 -11.97 -13.91
C ALA A 2 7.98 -13.01 -13.49
N ALA A 3 8.43 -14.13 -12.91
CA ALA A 3 7.52 -15.18 -12.44
C ALA A 3 6.69 -14.67 -11.25
N PRO A 4 5.40 -15.03 -11.16
CA PRO A 4 4.60 -14.69 -9.98
C PRO A 4 5.10 -15.47 -8.76
N HIS A 5 5.13 -14.80 -7.61
CA HIS A 5 5.44 -15.40 -6.32
C HIS A 5 4.25 -15.23 -5.38
N THR A 6 3.97 -16.26 -4.57
CA THR A 6 2.88 -16.25 -3.58
C THR A 6 3.47 -16.23 -2.17
N LEU A 7 2.98 -15.33 -1.33
CA LEU A 7 3.24 -15.28 0.10
C LEU A 7 1.98 -15.74 0.84
N THR A 8 2.12 -16.71 1.74
CA THR A 8 1.03 -17.20 2.60
C THR A 8 1.27 -16.74 4.03
N ILE A 9 0.22 -16.21 4.67
CA ILE A 9 0.21 -15.82 6.08
C ILE A 9 -0.92 -16.61 6.74
N GLU A 10 -0.58 -17.45 7.71
CA GLU A 10 -1.58 -18.14 8.53
C GLU A 10 -2.07 -17.20 9.63
N TYR A 11 -3.38 -17.13 9.81
CA TYR A 11 -4.05 -16.36 10.85
C TYR A 11 -5.37 -17.05 11.22
N GLY A 12 -5.83 -16.84 12.46
CA GLY A 12 -7.09 -17.38 12.95
C GLY A 12 -8.26 -16.43 12.76
N ASP A 13 -9.47 -16.96 12.99
CA ASP A 13 -10.71 -16.17 12.97
C ASP A 13 -10.71 -15.04 14.00
N ASP A 14 -9.95 -15.19 15.09
CA ASP A 14 -9.75 -14.15 16.12
C ASP A 14 -9.15 -12.87 15.54
N VAL A 15 -8.27 -12.98 14.54
CA VAL A 15 -7.69 -11.83 13.84
C VAL A 15 -8.78 -11.13 13.02
N LEU A 16 -9.55 -11.89 12.23
CA LEU A 16 -10.64 -11.36 11.41
C LEU A 16 -11.71 -10.65 12.26
N LEU A 17 -12.05 -11.25 13.40
CA LEU A 17 -12.96 -10.68 14.39
C LEU A 17 -12.42 -9.38 14.99
N SER A 18 -11.13 -9.35 15.33
CA SER A 18 -10.48 -8.17 15.93
C SER A 18 -10.41 -6.98 14.97
N VAL A 19 -10.18 -7.24 13.68
CA VAL A 19 -10.12 -6.17 12.66
C VAL A 19 -11.48 -5.85 12.05
N GLY A 20 -12.50 -6.69 12.26
CA GLY A 20 -13.84 -6.51 11.72
C GLY A 20 -13.92 -6.63 10.20
N LEU A 21 -13.06 -7.45 9.58
CA LEU A 21 -12.97 -7.63 8.13
C LEU A 21 -13.28 -9.07 7.73
N SER A 22 -13.85 -9.25 6.53
CA SER A 22 -13.85 -10.56 5.87
C SER A 22 -12.43 -10.99 5.51
N ALA A 23 -12.21 -12.29 5.27
CA ALA A 23 -10.91 -12.81 4.83
C ALA A 23 -10.41 -12.10 3.55
N GLU A 24 -11.31 -11.83 2.59
CA GLU A 24 -10.96 -11.13 1.35
C GLU A 24 -10.62 -9.66 1.59
N GLN A 25 -11.35 -8.98 2.49
CA GLN A 25 -11.05 -7.61 2.89
C GLN A 25 -9.69 -7.53 3.59
N PHE A 26 -9.45 -8.45 4.53
CA PHE A 26 -8.18 -8.55 5.24
C PHE A 26 -7.02 -8.83 4.29
N ALA A 27 -7.18 -9.73 3.32
CA ALA A 27 -6.14 -10.02 2.32
C ALA A 27 -5.78 -8.78 1.49
N ARG A 28 -6.77 -7.99 1.06
CA ARG A 28 -6.53 -6.72 0.33
C ARG A 28 -5.85 -5.69 1.22
N GLU A 29 -6.27 -5.59 2.47
CA GLU A 29 -5.70 -4.65 3.45
C GLU A 29 -4.25 -5.01 3.79
N ALA A 30 -3.97 -6.27 4.09
CA ALA A 30 -2.62 -6.77 4.36
C ALA A 30 -1.67 -6.53 3.19
N LYS A 31 -2.13 -6.75 1.95
CA LYS A 31 -1.35 -6.48 0.75
C LYS A 31 -1.00 -4.99 0.61
N PHE A 32 -1.97 -4.11 0.86
CA PHE A 32 -1.77 -2.67 0.85
C PHE A 32 -0.80 -2.23 1.96
N LEU A 33 -0.99 -2.69 3.20
CA LEU A 33 -0.15 -2.34 4.33
C LEU A 33 1.30 -2.80 4.14
N LEU A 34 1.52 -3.99 3.56
CA LEU A 34 2.87 -4.45 3.18
C LEU A 34 3.51 -3.53 2.15
N ALA A 35 2.78 -3.17 1.09
CA ALA A 35 3.27 -2.25 0.06
C ALA A 35 3.57 -0.86 0.63
N ALA A 36 2.67 -0.32 1.46
CA ALA A 36 2.82 0.96 2.14
C ALA A 36 4.04 0.98 3.04
N ARG A 37 4.26 -0.09 3.83
CA ARG A 37 5.41 -0.20 4.73
C ARG A 37 6.73 -0.27 3.98
N LEU A 38 6.79 -1.01 2.87
CA LEU A 38 7.99 -1.08 2.04
C LEU A 38 8.30 0.25 1.33
N TYR A 39 7.27 1.00 0.94
CA TYR A 39 7.41 2.36 0.42
C TYR A 39 7.95 3.32 1.50
N GLU A 40 7.35 3.31 2.69
CA GLU A 40 7.80 4.12 3.84
C GLU A 40 9.29 3.86 4.17
N LEU A 41 9.71 2.60 4.14
CA LEU A 41 11.10 2.18 4.33
C LEU A 41 12.03 2.49 3.14
N GLY A 42 11.51 3.01 2.03
CA GLY A 42 12.28 3.35 0.82
C GLY A 42 12.76 2.15 0.04
N ARG A 43 12.16 0.98 0.26
CA ARG A 43 12.49 -0.29 -0.42
C ARG A 43 11.76 -0.44 -1.73
N LEU A 44 10.59 0.18 -1.86
CA LEU A 44 9.81 0.21 -3.10
C LEU A 44 9.55 1.64 -3.54
N THR A 45 9.48 1.82 -4.85
CA THR A 45 8.94 3.04 -5.44
C THR A 45 7.43 3.14 -5.24
N ALA A 46 6.83 4.33 -5.33
CA ALA A 46 5.37 4.43 -5.27
C ALA A 46 4.70 3.61 -6.39
N GLY A 47 5.32 3.57 -7.58
CA GLY A 47 4.85 2.71 -8.68
C GLY A 47 4.96 1.21 -8.38
N GLN A 48 6.07 0.77 -7.79
CA GLN A 48 6.27 -0.63 -7.38
C GLN A 48 5.32 -1.02 -6.25
N ALA A 49 5.12 -0.15 -5.26
CA ALA A 49 4.22 -0.37 -4.14
C ALA A 49 2.74 -0.41 -4.60
N ALA A 50 2.32 0.51 -5.47
CA ALA A 50 1.00 0.47 -6.10
C ALA A 50 0.79 -0.83 -6.90
N GLY A 51 1.81 -1.25 -7.66
CA GLY A 51 1.81 -2.53 -8.37
C GLY A 51 1.68 -3.74 -7.44
N LEU A 52 2.40 -3.76 -6.32
CA LEU A 52 2.27 -4.80 -5.29
C LEU A 52 0.86 -4.80 -4.69
N ALA A 53 0.31 -3.64 -4.35
CA ALA A 53 -1.05 -3.49 -3.85
C ALA A 53 -2.15 -3.78 -4.89
N ALA A 54 -1.78 -3.94 -6.18
CA ALA A 54 -2.69 -4.11 -7.31
C ALA A 54 -3.72 -2.97 -7.46
N ILE A 55 -3.27 -1.74 -7.24
CA ILE A 55 -4.06 -0.51 -7.38
C ILE A 55 -3.32 0.54 -8.21
N GLY A 56 -4.02 1.60 -8.62
CA GLY A 56 -3.39 2.71 -9.35
C GLY A 56 -2.51 3.58 -8.45
N ARG A 57 -1.51 4.26 -9.02
CA ARG A 57 -0.59 5.15 -8.26
C ARG A 57 -1.32 6.28 -7.52
N VAL A 58 -2.32 6.89 -8.15
CA VAL A 58 -3.16 7.93 -7.54
C VAL A 58 -3.96 7.37 -6.36
N GLU A 59 -4.55 6.19 -6.52
CA GLU A 59 -5.28 5.51 -5.45
C GLU A 59 -4.36 5.14 -4.28
N PHE A 60 -3.14 4.68 -4.59
CA PHE A 60 -2.13 4.35 -3.58
C PHE A 60 -1.79 5.54 -2.70
N PHE A 61 -1.52 6.72 -3.28
CA PHE A 61 -1.27 7.94 -2.51
C PHE A 61 -2.50 8.37 -1.69
N GLY A 62 -3.70 8.31 -2.27
CA GLY A 62 -4.93 8.60 -1.54
C GLY A 62 -5.13 7.68 -0.32
N ARG A 63 -4.83 6.38 -0.47
CA ARG A 63 -4.91 5.42 0.64
C ARG A 63 -3.80 5.59 1.67
N LEU A 64 -2.58 5.98 1.28
CA LEU A 64 -1.48 6.26 2.22
C LEU A 64 -1.87 7.33 3.25
N ALA A 65 -2.54 8.39 2.79
CA ALA A 65 -3.04 9.44 3.66
C ALA A 65 -4.09 8.93 4.67
N ALA A 66 -4.94 7.97 4.25
CA ALA A 66 -6.00 7.41 5.09
C ALA A 66 -5.49 6.48 6.21
N VAL A 67 -4.34 5.82 6.01
CA VAL A 67 -3.75 4.89 7.01
C VAL A 67 -2.72 5.54 7.93
N GLY A 68 -2.51 6.85 7.84
CA GLY A 68 -1.60 7.59 8.72
C GLY A 68 -0.11 7.24 8.53
N VAL A 69 0.25 6.65 7.39
CA VAL A 69 1.64 6.36 7.06
C VAL A 69 2.34 7.67 6.71
N ASN A 70 3.39 7.99 7.47
CA ASN A 70 4.12 9.23 7.31
C ASN A 70 4.86 9.21 5.97
N MET A 71 4.51 10.11 5.05
CA MET A 71 5.05 10.17 3.67
C MET A 71 6.52 10.64 3.61
N VAL A 72 7.30 10.46 4.66
CA VAL A 72 8.66 11.03 4.84
C VAL A 72 9.67 10.54 3.78
N ASN A 73 9.30 9.55 2.96
CA ASN A 73 10.16 8.97 1.94
C ASN A 73 9.73 9.31 0.51
N LEU A 74 9.49 10.60 0.27
CA LEU A 74 9.33 11.12 -1.08
C LEU A 74 10.67 11.11 -1.80
N ARG A 75 10.86 10.07 -2.61
CA ARG A 75 11.98 9.98 -3.53
C ARG A 75 11.74 10.99 -4.67
N PRO A 76 12.80 11.50 -5.32
CA PRO A 76 12.66 12.54 -6.35
C PRO A 76 11.70 12.16 -7.49
N GLU A 77 11.64 10.88 -7.85
CA GLU A 77 10.73 10.31 -8.86
C GLU A 77 9.25 10.23 -8.44
N ASP A 78 8.95 10.43 -7.16
CA ASP A 78 7.61 10.44 -6.58
C ASP A 78 7.09 11.86 -6.32
N ALA A 79 7.95 12.88 -6.42
CA ALA A 79 7.62 14.28 -6.11
C ALA A 79 6.62 14.91 -7.10
N ASP A 80 6.73 14.59 -8.40
CA ASP A 80 5.85 15.17 -9.42
C ASP A 80 4.37 14.77 -9.23
N ASP A 81 4.13 13.54 -8.76
CA ASP A 81 2.77 13.03 -8.54
C ASP A 81 2.15 13.58 -7.25
N GLU A 82 2.96 13.88 -6.22
CA GLU A 82 2.48 14.53 -5.01
C GLU A 82 2.08 15.99 -5.28
N ILE A 83 2.86 16.75 -6.06
CA ILE A 83 2.53 18.14 -6.42
C ILE A 83 1.16 18.21 -7.12
N ARG A 84 0.83 17.19 -7.92
CA ARG A 84 -0.47 17.06 -8.57
C ARG A 84 -1.59 16.75 -7.58
N PHE A 85 -1.33 15.93 -6.56
CA PHE A 85 -2.31 15.60 -5.51
C PHE A 85 -2.56 16.78 -4.56
N GLY A 86 -1.51 17.49 -4.13
CA GLY A 86 -1.62 18.63 -3.21
C GLY A 86 -2.30 19.88 -3.76
N ARG A 87 -2.56 19.94 -5.08
CA ARG A 87 -3.26 21.06 -5.74
C ARG A 87 -4.72 20.77 -6.11
N GLY A 88 -5.25 19.59 -5.77
CA GLY A 88 -6.55 19.12 -6.24
C GLY A 88 -7.48 18.52 -5.18
N GLY A 89 -7.34 18.94 -3.91
CA GLY A 89 -8.25 18.60 -2.81
C GLY A 89 -9.18 19.76 -2.47
#